data_AF-A0A423SHC7-F1
#
_entry.id   AF-A0A423SHC7-F1
#
_cell.length_a   1.000
_cell.length_b   1.000
_cell.length_c   1.000
_cell.angle_alpha   90.00
_cell.angle_beta   90.00
_cell.angle_gamma   90.00
#
_symmetry.space_group_name_H-M   'P 1'
#
loop_
_entity.id
_entity.type
_entity.pdbx_description
1 polymer ?
#
loop_
_entity_poly.entity_id
_entity_poly.type
_entity_poly.pdbx_seq_one_letter_code
_entity_poly.pdbx_strand_id
1 'polypeptide(L)'
;MKWMGQNTRYTAESLSSLQNLFLDHKTLYFDVEPFLFYILCEVDKQGAHLVGYFSKEKESPDGHNVACIMTLPPFQRKGYGKLLIAFSYELSKLEGVVGSPEKPLSDLGKLSYRSYWTWVLLEILRDFKGTLSIKDLSQMTSITQQDIISTLQSINLVKYWKGQHVICVTPKLVEEYINSAQFKRPRLTVDPSLLRWSPPKRQQSQRKK
;
A
#
# COMPACT_ATOMS: atom_id res chain seq x y z
N MET A 1 -17.17 6.66 1.06
CA MET A 1 -16.04 7.02 0.18
C MET A 1 -16.28 6.46 -1.21
N LYS A 2 -16.18 7.28 -2.26
CA LYS A 2 -16.18 6.81 -3.65
C LYS A 2 -14.76 6.93 -4.19
N TRP A 3 -14.26 5.87 -4.81
CA TRP A 3 -12.99 5.87 -5.54
C TRP A 3 -13.29 6.16 -7.00
N MET A 4 -12.86 7.30 -7.51
CA MET A 4 -13.01 7.64 -8.92
C MET A 4 -11.68 7.34 -9.64
N GLY A 5 -11.63 6.20 -10.33
CA GLY A 5 -10.61 5.96 -11.35
C GLY A 5 -11.13 6.48 -12.69
N GLN A 6 -10.86 7.74 -13.03
CA GLN A 6 -11.16 8.25 -14.38
C GLN A 6 -10.02 9.07 -14.97
N ASN A 7 -9.60 8.61 -16.16
CA ASN A 7 -8.75 9.25 -17.14
C ASN A 7 -9.24 10.65 -17.51
N THR A 8 -8.77 11.68 -16.83
CA THR A 8 -8.76 13.03 -17.39
C THR A 8 -7.34 13.54 -17.30
N ARG A 9 -6.68 13.70 -18.46
CA ARG A 9 -5.27 14.16 -18.56
C ARG A 9 -5.07 15.41 -17.69
N TYR A 10 -6.02 16.34 -17.72
CA TYR A 10 -6.02 17.56 -16.92
C TYR A 10 -6.02 17.33 -15.39
N THR A 11 -6.76 16.34 -14.88
CA THR A 11 -6.75 16.01 -13.44
C THR A 11 -5.44 15.34 -13.03
N ALA A 12 -4.88 14.47 -13.88
CA ALA A 12 -3.58 13.85 -13.65
C ALA A 12 -2.43 14.88 -13.66
N GLU A 13 -2.42 15.80 -14.62
CA GLU A 13 -1.46 16.91 -14.71
C GLU A 13 -1.57 17.83 -13.51
N SER A 14 -2.79 18.25 -13.13
CA SER A 14 -3.02 19.12 -11.97
C SER A 14 -2.58 18.45 -10.66
N LEU A 15 -2.87 17.16 -10.48
CA LEU A 15 -2.40 16.40 -9.32
C LEU A 15 -0.87 16.25 -9.33
N SER A 16 -0.28 16.05 -10.51
CA SER A 16 1.17 15.94 -10.66
C SER A 16 1.87 17.25 -10.28
N SER A 17 1.36 18.39 -10.74
CA SER A 17 1.85 19.72 -10.38
C SER A 17 1.65 20.02 -8.89
N LEU A 18 0.48 19.68 -8.32
CA LEU A 18 0.21 19.87 -6.89
C LEU A 18 1.20 19.10 -6.01
N GLN A 19 1.65 17.94 -6.47
CA GLN A 19 2.60 17.10 -5.74
C GLN A 19 4.02 17.63 -5.74
N ASN A 20 4.45 18.34 -6.79
CA ASN A 20 5.78 18.97 -6.84
C ASN A 20 5.96 20.06 -5.77
N LEU A 21 4.86 20.60 -5.23
CA LEU A 21 4.92 21.53 -4.10
C LEU A 21 5.29 20.86 -2.79
N PHE A 22 5.18 19.52 -2.69
CA PHE A 22 5.26 18.78 -1.43
C PHE A 22 6.14 17.53 -1.47
N LEU A 23 6.68 17.12 -2.63
CA LEU A 23 7.59 15.98 -2.78
C LEU A 23 8.83 16.38 -3.58
N ASP A 24 10.00 16.22 -2.98
CA ASP A 24 11.29 16.65 -3.53
C ASP A 24 11.85 15.76 -4.65
N HIS A 25 11.25 14.59 -4.92
CA HIS A 25 11.84 13.55 -5.76
C HIS A 25 10.99 13.11 -6.96
N LYS A 26 10.10 13.97 -7.47
CA LYS A 26 9.28 13.60 -8.63
C LYS A 26 10.01 13.86 -9.96
N THR A 27 10.15 12.81 -10.78
CA THR A 27 10.96 12.83 -12.02
C THR A 27 10.15 13.06 -13.31
N LEU A 28 8.82 12.82 -13.30
CA LEU A 28 7.99 12.87 -14.52
C LEU A 28 6.91 13.96 -14.43
N TYR A 29 7.08 14.99 -15.27
CA TYR A 29 6.27 16.22 -15.28
C TYR A 29 5.19 16.23 -16.37
N PHE A 30 5.37 15.47 -17.46
CA PHE A 30 4.57 15.65 -18.69
C PHE A 30 4.03 14.36 -19.34
N ASP A 31 4.53 13.17 -18.94
CA ASP A 31 4.01 11.89 -19.45
C ASP A 31 3.26 11.14 -18.35
N VAL A 32 2.00 11.52 -18.15
CA VAL A 32 1.09 10.89 -17.18
C VAL A 32 0.38 9.67 -17.76
N GLU A 33 0.54 9.40 -19.06
CA GLU A 33 -0.13 8.31 -19.78
C GLU A 33 0.23 6.91 -19.26
N PRO A 34 1.46 6.62 -18.80
CA PRO A 34 1.81 5.32 -18.21
C PRO A 34 1.16 5.06 -16.85
N PHE A 35 0.53 6.05 -16.21
CA PHE A 35 0.06 5.93 -14.84
C PHE A 35 -1.46 5.84 -14.72
N LEU A 36 -1.90 5.10 -13.72
CA LEU A 36 -3.24 5.15 -13.15
C LEU A 36 -3.20 5.97 -11.87
N PHE A 37 -4.22 6.79 -11.65
CA PHE A 37 -4.36 7.60 -10.45
C PHE A 37 -5.59 7.15 -9.66
N TYR A 38 -5.38 6.84 -8.39
CA TYR A 38 -6.43 6.42 -7.46
C TYR A 38 -6.67 7.53 -6.46
N ILE A 39 -7.77 8.26 -6.67
CA ILE A 39 -8.09 9.48 -5.93
C ILE A 39 -9.00 9.13 -4.75
N LEU A 40 -8.58 9.56 -3.56
CA LEU A 40 -9.37 9.47 -2.33
C LEU A 40 -10.05 10.81 -2.05
N CYS A 41 -11.36 10.76 -1.87
CA CYS A 41 -12.17 11.92 -1.50
C CYS A 41 -12.99 11.66 -0.23
N GLU A 42 -13.13 12.71 0.59
CA GLU A 42 -14.23 12.84 1.55
C GLU A 42 -15.49 13.26 0.80
N VAL A 43 -16.65 12.73 1.17
CA VAL A 43 -17.92 13.06 0.50
C VAL A 43 -18.87 13.65 1.52
N ASP A 44 -19.40 14.83 1.21
CA ASP A 44 -20.39 15.53 2.02
C ASP A 44 -21.59 15.98 1.15
N LYS A 45 -22.42 16.89 1.66
CA LYS A 45 -23.59 17.42 0.94
C LYS A 45 -23.23 18.29 -0.26
N GLN A 46 -22.01 18.84 -0.31
CA GLN A 46 -21.54 19.78 -1.33
C GLN A 46 -20.78 19.06 -2.46
N GLY A 47 -20.22 17.89 -2.18
CA GLY A 47 -19.62 17.05 -3.22
C GLY A 47 -18.53 16.12 -2.69
N ALA A 48 -17.58 15.82 -3.56
CA ALA A 48 -16.41 15.00 -3.26
C ALA A 48 -15.15 15.88 -3.18
N HIS A 49 -14.52 15.91 -2.01
CA HIS A 49 -13.36 16.74 -1.70
C HIS A 49 -12.11 15.89 -1.68
N LEU A 50 -11.14 16.21 -2.55
CA LEU A 50 -9.86 15.52 -2.61
C LEU A 50 -9.14 15.60 -1.25
N VAL A 51 -8.69 14.45 -0.74
CA VAL A 51 -7.85 14.39 0.47
C VAL A 51 -6.48 13.79 0.21
N GLY A 52 -6.35 12.98 -0.83
CA GLY A 52 -5.10 12.34 -1.21
C GLY A 52 -5.26 11.42 -2.40
N TYR A 53 -4.15 10.86 -2.85
CA TYR A 53 -4.15 9.88 -3.94
C TYR A 53 -2.90 9.02 -3.89
N PHE A 54 -2.89 7.96 -4.70
CA PHE A 54 -1.65 7.36 -5.17
C PHE A 54 -1.68 7.13 -6.68
N SER A 55 -0.52 7.13 -7.30
CA SER A 55 -0.31 6.72 -8.68
C SER A 55 0.28 5.32 -8.73
N LYS A 56 -0.02 4.60 -9.81
CA LYS A 56 0.49 3.26 -10.10
C LYS A 56 0.78 3.16 -11.59
N GLU A 57 1.95 2.66 -11.97
CA GLU A 57 2.25 2.37 -13.38
C GLU A 57 1.30 1.30 -13.91
N LYS A 58 0.83 1.46 -15.15
CA LYS A 58 0.04 0.44 -15.85
C LYS A 58 0.86 -0.84 -16.05
N GLU A 59 2.15 -0.66 -16.32
CA GLU A 59 3.14 -1.72 -16.45
C GLU A 59 4.34 -1.33 -15.58
N SER A 60 4.57 -2.04 -14.49
CA SER A 60 5.72 -1.83 -13.61
C SER A 60 6.66 -3.04 -13.69
N PRO A 61 7.80 -2.94 -14.38
CA PRO A 61 8.75 -4.05 -14.52
C PRO A 61 9.24 -4.60 -13.18
N ASP A 62 9.41 -3.71 -12.20
CA ASP A 62 9.87 -4.04 -10.85
C ASP A 62 8.73 -4.46 -9.90
N GLY A 63 7.48 -4.50 -10.40
CA GLY A 63 6.31 -4.91 -9.62
C GLY A 63 5.89 -3.89 -8.57
N HIS A 64 6.10 -2.59 -8.81
CA HIS A 64 5.64 -1.56 -7.89
C HIS A 64 4.12 -1.41 -7.95
N ASN A 65 3.46 -1.53 -6.79
CA ASN A 65 2.01 -1.32 -6.71
C ASN A 65 1.63 0.13 -6.42
N VAL A 66 2.62 0.96 -6.08
CA VAL A 66 2.52 2.40 -5.85
C VAL A 66 3.78 3.04 -6.39
N ALA A 67 3.64 3.96 -7.35
CA ALA A 67 4.72 4.82 -7.81
C ALA A 67 4.87 6.02 -6.87
N CYS A 68 3.74 6.70 -6.62
CA CYS A 68 3.73 7.83 -5.70
C CYS A 68 2.47 7.87 -4.85
N ILE A 69 2.58 8.30 -3.60
CA ILE A 69 1.45 8.40 -2.66
C ILE A 69 1.50 9.72 -1.91
N MET A 70 0.35 10.39 -1.78
CA MET A 70 0.26 11.66 -1.08
C MET A 70 -1.07 11.80 -0.35
N THR A 71 -1.01 12.27 0.90
CA THR A 71 -2.14 12.87 1.60
C THR A 71 -1.89 14.37 1.66
N LEU A 72 -2.87 15.17 1.25
CA LEU A 72 -2.76 16.62 1.26
C LEU A 72 -2.48 17.13 2.70
N PRO A 73 -1.63 18.16 2.88
CA PRO A 73 -1.19 18.61 4.20
C PRO A 73 -2.32 18.82 5.25
N PRO A 74 -3.47 19.44 4.92
CA PRO A 74 -4.57 19.65 5.87
C PRO A 74 -5.26 18.35 6.35
N PHE A 75 -5.01 17.24 5.64
CA PHE A 75 -5.61 15.93 5.89
C PHE A 75 -4.61 14.90 6.44
N GLN A 76 -3.35 15.29 6.63
CA GLN A 76 -2.34 14.41 7.22
C GLN A 76 -2.67 14.03 8.66
N ARG A 77 -2.12 12.90 9.13
CA ARG A 77 -2.32 12.34 10.48
C ARG A 77 -3.77 12.00 10.86
N LYS A 78 -4.72 12.05 9.91
CA LYS A 78 -6.12 11.64 10.10
C LYS A 78 -6.39 10.16 9.77
N GLY A 79 -5.41 9.45 9.20
CA GLY A 79 -5.50 8.03 8.84
C GLY A 79 -5.56 7.74 7.33
N TYR A 80 -5.73 8.78 6.49
CA TYR A 80 -5.86 8.63 5.04
C TYR A 80 -4.64 8.01 4.37
N GLY A 81 -3.42 8.30 4.81
CA GLY A 81 -2.22 7.66 4.27
C GLY A 81 -2.25 6.15 4.43
N LYS A 82 -2.63 5.65 5.62
CA LYS A 82 -2.75 4.20 5.86
C LYS A 82 -3.91 3.58 5.06
N LEU A 83 -5.00 4.33 4.85
CA LEU A 83 -6.12 3.90 4.00
C LEU A 83 -5.70 3.77 2.53
N LEU A 84 -4.95 4.73 1.99
CA LEU A 84 -4.41 4.70 0.63
C LEU A 84 -3.47 3.50 0.43
N ILE A 85 -2.58 3.23 1.40
CA ILE A 85 -1.69 2.06 1.39
C ILE A 85 -2.53 0.76 1.43
N ALA A 86 -3.52 0.68 2.32
CA ALA A 86 -4.39 -0.50 2.38
C ALA A 86 -5.09 -0.75 1.05
N PHE A 87 -5.62 0.31 0.44
CA PHE A 87 -6.29 0.23 -0.86
C PHE A 87 -5.35 -0.24 -1.97
N SER A 88 -4.09 0.23 -2.02
CA SER A 88 -3.14 -0.24 -3.04
C SER A 88 -2.88 -1.75 -2.95
N TYR A 89 -2.86 -2.31 -1.73
CA TYR A 89 -2.72 -3.75 -1.52
C TYR A 89 -4.01 -4.53 -1.85
N GLU A 90 -5.20 -3.98 -1.61
CA GLU A 90 -6.44 -4.61 -2.08
C GLU A 90 -6.48 -4.74 -3.61
N LEU A 91 -5.97 -3.75 -4.34
CA LEU A 91 -5.80 -3.88 -5.80
C LEU A 91 -4.83 -4.99 -6.17
N SER A 92 -3.67 -5.08 -5.50
CA SER A 92 -2.70 -6.15 -5.74
C SER A 92 -3.29 -7.54 -5.47
N LYS A 93 -4.14 -7.69 -4.45
CA LYS A 93 -4.86 -8.94 -4.17
C LYS A 93 -5.83 -9.30 -5.31
N LEU A 94 -6.58 -8.34 -5.81
CA LEU A 94 -7.49 -8.56 -6.96
C LEU A 94 -6.74 -8.91 -8.25
N GLU A 95 -5.51 -8.43 -8.41
CA GLU A 95 -4.62 -8.79 -9.52
C GLU A 95 -3.92 -10.15 -9.33
N GLY A 96 -3.96 -10.72 -8.13
CA GLY A 96 -3.22 -11.94 -7.79
C GLY A 96 -1.70 -11.75 -7.80
N VAL A 97 -1.21 -10.54 -7.54
CA VAL A 97 0.23 -10.21 -7.54
C VAL A 97 0.67 -9.71 -6.16
N VAL A 98 1.98 -9.78 -5.92
CA VAL A 98 2.64 -9.13 -4.79
C VAL A 98 3.23 -7.80 -5.25
N GLY A 99 3.36 -6.83 -4.34
CA GLY A 99 3.91 -5.52 -4.68
C GLY A 99 4.53 -4.79 -3.49
N SER A 100 5.39 -3.83 -3.83
CA SER A 100 6.07 -2.92 -2.90
C SER A 100 5.96 -1.49 -3.46
N PRO A 101 5.96 -0.44 -2.63
CA PRO A 101 6.09 0.91 -3.15
C PRO A 101 7.43 1.13 -3.87
N GLU A 102 7.43 2.03 -4.84
CA GLU A 102 8.64 2.56 -5.46
C GLU A 102 9.55 3.23 -4.41
N LYS A 103 10.87 3.16 -4.64
CA LYS A 103 11.90 3.68 -3.74
C LYS A 103 12.70 4.78 -4.44
N PRO A 104 13.19 5.81 -3.72
CA PRO A 104 13.13 5.97 -2.28
C PRO A 104 11.77 6.52 -1.78
N LEU A 105 11.31 6.00 -0.63
CA LEU A 105 10.17 6.58 0.09
C LEU A 105 10.58 7.84 0.87
N SER A 106 9.65 8.79 1.00
CA SER A 106 9.76 9.87 1.99
C SER A 106 9.75 9.32 3.41
N ASP A 107 10.28 10.07 4.40
CA ASP A 107 10.34 9.58 5.78
C ASP A 107 8.93 9.34 6.38
N LEU A 108 7.97 10.21 6.05
CA LEU A 108 6.57 10.00 6.41
C LEU A 108 6.00 8.75 5.71
N GLY A 109 6.40 8.49 4.47
CA GLY A 109 6.06 7.29 3.72
C GLY A 109 6.59 6.02 4.40
N LYS A 110 7.89 5.97 4.73
CA LYS A 110 8.53 4.86 5.44
C LYS A 110 7.83 4.53 6.76
N LEU A 111 7.53 5.55 7.57
CA LEU A 111 6.81 5.38 8.83
C LEU A 111 5.39 4.82 8.61
N SER A 112 4.69 5.32 7.58
CA SER A 112 3.33 4.89 7.26
C SER A 112 3.27 3.44 6.78
N TYR A 113 4.17 3.04 5.88
CA TYR A 113 4.27 1.65 5.39
C TYR A 113 4.67 0.69 6.49
N ARG A 114 5.70 1.00 7.29
CA ARG A 114 6.10 0.14 8.42
C ARG A 114 4.97 -0.04 9.43
N SER A 115 4.23 1.04 9.74
CA SER A 115 3.07 0.98 10.62
C SER A 115 1.89 0.20 10.02
N TYR A 116 1.71 0.24 8.70
CA TYR A 116 0.69 -0.56 8.01
C TYR A 116 1.06 -2.05 8.01
N TRP A 117 2.26 -2.40 7.54
CA TRP A 117 2.72 -3.79 7.47
C TRP A 117 2.74 -4.45 8.84
N THR A 118 3.26 -3.77 9.86
CA THR A 118 3.24 -4.29 11.24
C THR A 118 1.82 -4.60 11.70
N TRP A 119 0.87 -3.71 11.39
CA TRP A 119 -0.53 -3.93 11.74
C TRP A 119 -1.14 -5.16 11.05
N VAL A 120 -1.00 -5.26 9.71
CA VAL A 120 -1.54 -6.38 8.94
C VAL A 120 -0.95 -7.71 9.39
N LEU A 121 0.37 -7.77 9.58
CA LEU A 121 1.05 -9.01 9.94
C LEU A 121 0.67 -9.49 11.35
N LEU A 122 0.57 -8.58 12.32
CA LEU A 122 0.18 -8.96 13.68
C LEU A 122 -1.29 -9.40 13.77
N GLU A 123 -2.21 -8.78 13.02
CA GLU A 123 -3.60 -9.24 12.95
C GLU A 123 -3.68 -10.68 12.44
N ILE A 124 -2.94 -11.01 11.37
CA ILE A 124 -2.90 -12.38 10.82
C ILE A 124 -2.27 -13.35 11.82
N LEU A 125 -1.14 -12.99 12.42
CA LEU A 125 -0.45 -13.84 13.39
C LEU A 125 -1.26 -14.07 14.67
N ARG A 126 -2.14 -13.13 15.05
CA ARG A 126 -3.07 -13.29 16.18
C ARG A 126 -4.13 -14.34 15.89
N ASP A 127 -4.73 -14.28 14.71
CA ASP A 127 -5.92 -15.07 14.39
C ASP A 127 -5.59 -16.47 13.84
N PHE A 128 -4.35 -16.68 13.39
CA PHE A 128 -3.93 -17.95 12.80
C PHE A 128 -3.55 -19.00 13.85
N LYS A 129 -4.20 -20.16 13.77
CA LYS A 129 -3.90 -21.33 14.60
C LYS A 129 -3.03 -22.31 13.81
N GLY A 130 -1.72 -22.17 13.87
CA GLY A 130 -0.78 -23.08 13.21
C GLY A 130 0.54 -22.42 12.81
N THR A 131 1.29 -23.07 11.94
CA THR A 131 2.55 -22.55 11.40
C THR A 131 2.28 -21.75 10.12
N LEU A 132 2.67 -20.48 10.10
CA LEU A 132 2.69 -19.65 8.89
C LEU A 132 4.11 -19.52 8.38
N SER A 133 4.28 -19.64 7.06
CA SER A 133 5.52 -19.28 6.39
C SER A 133 5.48 -17.81 5.91
N ILE A 134 6.66 -17.26 5.61
CA ILE A 134 6.78 -15.94 4.97
C ILE A 134 6.06 -15.91 3.61
N LYS A 135 6.04 -17.05 2.90
CA LYS A 135 5.34 -17.19 1.62
C LYS A 135 3.82 -17.11 1.79
N ASP A 136 3.28 -17.74 2.82
CA ASP A 136 1.84 -17.71 3.11
C ASP A 136 1.39 -16.28 3.42
N LEU A 137 2.14 -15.57 4.27
CA LEU A 137 1.89 -14.16 4.57
C LEU A 137 1.92 -13.28 3.31
N SER A 138 2.88 -13.52 2.41
CA SER A 138 2.98 -12.77 1.14
C SER A 138 1.77 -13.02 0.24
N GLN A 139 1.29 -14.26 0.15
CA GLN A 139 0.11 -14.62 -0.64
C GLN A 139 -1.19 -14.03 -0.06
N MET A 140 -1.34 -14.04 1.27
CA MET A 140 -2.52 -13.48 1.94
C MET A 140 -2.61 -11.96 1.87
N THR A 141 -1.46 -11.28 1.84
CA THR A 141 -1.39 -9.81 1.99
C THR A 141 -1.01 -9.05 0.72
N SER A 142 -0.50 -9.75 -0.30
CA SER A 142 0.18 -9.16 -1.46
C SER A 142 1.42 -8.33 -1.11
N ILE A 143 1.92 -8.38 0.13
CA ILE A 143 3.19 -7.75 0.53
C ILE A 143 4.35 -8.63 0.06
N THR A 144 5.44 -8.02 -0.42
CA THR A 144 6.62 -8.80 -0.81
C THR A 144 7.23 -9.52 0.38
N GLN A 145 7.85 -10.67 0.14
CA GLN A 145 8.54 -11.41 1.22
C GLN A 145 9.64 -10.58 1.88
N GLN A 146 10.33 -9.72 1.13
CA GLN A 146 11.38 -8.83 1.66
C GLN A 146 10.81 -7.80 2.64
N ASP A 147 9.66 -7.19 2.31
CA ASP A 147 8.99 -6.24 3.20
C ASP A 147 8.44 -6.93 4.45
N ILE A 148 7.95 -8.17 4.32
CA ILE A 148 7.52 -9.00 5.47
C ILE A 148 8.71 -9.32 6.37
N ILE A 149 9.81 -9.83 5.81
CA ILE A 149 11.01 -10.19 6.57
C ILE A 149 11.54 -8.95 7.30
N SER A 150 11.75 -7.84 6.60
CA SER A 150 12.27 -6.61 7.22
C SER A 150 11.33 -6.07 8.31
N THR A 151 10.01 -6.13 8.10
CA THR A 151 9.02 -5.73 9.12
C THR A 151 9.11 -6.61 10.36
N LEU A 152 9.05 -7.93 10.21
CA LEU A 152 9.09 -8.87 11.33
C LEU A 152 10.45 -8.85 12.05
N GLN A 153 11.56 -8.65 11.33
CA GLN A 153 12.88 -8.46 11.92
C GLN A 153 12.90 -7.22 12.82
N SER A 154 12.27 -6.14 12.38
CA SER A 154 12.24 -4.87 13.10
C SER A 154 11.47 -4.93 14.43
N ILE A 155 10.68 -5.98 14.65
CA ILE A 155 9.94 -6.29 15.88
C ILE A 155 10.34 -7.65 16.47
N ASN A 156 11.52 -8.18 16.10
CA ASN A 156 12.10 -9.42 16.65
C ASN A 156 11.21 -10.68 16.55
N LEU A 157 10.32 -10.75 15.55
CA LEU A 157 9.38 -11.87 15.35
C LEU A 157 9.85 -12.92 14.33
N VAL A 158 11.03 -12.72 13.73
CA VAL A 158 11.63 -13.66 12.78
C VAL A 158 13.10 -13.87 13.12
N LYS A 159 13.56 -15.11 12.99
CA LYS A 159 14.97 -15.49 13.19
C LYS A 159 15.53 -16.11 11.91
N TYR A 160 16.83 -15.99 11.73
CA TYR A 160 17.53 -16.67 10.64
C TYR A 160 18.09 -18.01 11.14
N TRP A 161 17.69 -19.10 10.50
CA TRP A 161 18.07 -20.46 10.90
C TRP A 161 18.34 -21.32 9.66
N LYS A 162 19.54 -21.92 9.58
CA LYS A 162 19.97 -22.81 8.47
C LYS A 162 19.69 -22.26 7.06
N GLY A 163 19.94 -20.97 6.84
CA GLY A 163 19.72 -20.34 5.53
C GLY A 163 18.30 -19.85 5.28
N GLN A 164 17.38 -19.97 6.25
CA GLN A 164 15.98 -19.59 6.10
C GLN A 164 15.51 -18.64 7.20
N HIS A 165 14.58 -17.76 6.84
CA HIS A 165 13.85 -16.93 7.79
C HIS A 165 12.67 -17.71 8.36
N VAL A 166 12.68 -17.93 9.67
CA VAL A 166 11.64 -18.67 10.40
C VAL A 166 10.89 -17.71 11.31
N ILE A 167 9.57 -17.69 11.18
CA ILE A 167 8.68 -16.91 12.05
C ILE A 167 8.69 -17.58 13.42
N CYS A 168 9.12 -16.85 14.45
CA CYS A 168 9.26 -17.36 15.82
C CYS A 168 8.36 -16.55 16.73
N VAL A 169 7.06 -16.88 16.73
CA VAL A 169 6.04 -16.08 17.40
C VAL A 169 5.19 -16.96 18.30
N THR A 170 4.97 -16.52 19.53
CA THR A 170 3.99 -17.11 20.44
C THR A 170 2.75 -16.23 20.49
N PRO A 171 1.55 -16.78 20.72
CA PRO A 171 0.33 -15.98 20.86
C PRO A 171 0.46 -14.85 21.88
N LYS A 172 1.11 -15.14 23.03
CA LYS A 172 1.38 -14.16 24.08
C LYS A 172 2.21 -12.97 23.57
N LEU A 173 3.25 -13.24 22.78
CA LEU A 173 4.11 -12.17 22.23
C LEU A 173 3.33 -11.28 21.24
N VAL A 174 2.43 -11.87 20.43
CA VAL A 174 1.55 -11.11 19.55
C VAL A 174 0.63 -10.21 20.35
N GLU A 175 -0.01 -10.74 21.40
CA GLU A 175 -0.89 -9.96 22.28
C GLU A 175 -0.16 -8.81 22.97
N GLU A 176 1.07 -9.03 23.45
CA GLU A 176 1.92 -7.99 24.02
C GLU A 176 2.19 -6.85 23.02
N TYR A 177 2.49 -7.19 21.77
CA TYR A 177 2.67 -6.17 20.72
C TYR A 177 1.37 -5.44 20.40
N ILE A 178 0.24 -6.14 20.28
CA ILE A 178 -1.06 -5.55 19.97
C ILE A 178 -1.53 -4.61 21.07
N ASN A 179 -1.25 -4.93 22.34
CA ASN A 179 -1.59 -4.09 23.49
C ASN A 179 -0.59 -2.96 23.73
N SER A 180 0.55 -2.94 23.02
CA SER A 180 1.55 -1.89 23.15
C SER A 180 1.05 -0.55 22.58
N ALA A 181 1.46 0.57 23.19
CA ALA A 181 1.12 1.91 22.70
C ALA A 181 1.64 2.20 21.27
N GLN A 182 2.62 1.40 20.80
CA GLN A 182 3.20 1.50 19.47
C GLN A 182 2.28 0.90 18.41
N PHE A 183 1.45 -0.08 18.78
CA PHE A 183 0.46 -0.66 17.91
C PHE A 183 -0.83 0.17 17.94
N LYS A 184 -1.09 0.88 16.84
CA LYS A 184 -2.33 1.62 16.66
C LYS A 184 -3.11 1.03 15.50
N ARG A 185 -4.26 0.43 15.84
CA ARG A 185 -5.24 0.00 14.85
C ARG A 185 -5.58 1.18 13.93
N PRO A 186 -5.60 0.98 12.60
CA PRO A 186 -6.02 2.00 11.66
C PRO A 186 -7.41 2.53 12.03
N ARG A 187 -7.56 3.85 12.04
CA ARG A 187 -8.88 4.49 12.23
C ARG A 187 -9.82 4.26 11.05
N LEU A 188 -9.23 4.08 9.87
CA LEU A 188 -9.92 3.88 8.61
C LEU A 188 -9.38 2.59 7.98
N THR A 189 -10.29 1.74 7.52
CA THR A 189 -9.99 0.47 6.86
C THR A 189 -10.72 0.41 5.52
N VAL A 190 -10.15 -0.32 4.57
CA VAL A 190 -10.84 -0.62 3.30
C VAL A 190 -11.78 -1.79 3.56
N ASP A 191 -13.02 -1.68 3.09
CA ASP A 191 -13.95 -2.80 3.01
C ASP A 191 -13.87 -3.40 1.59
N PRO A 192 -13.28 -4.59 1.41
CA PRO A 192 -13.13 -5.22 0.10
C PRO A 192 -14.47 -5.49 -0.59
N SER A 193 -15.57 -5.66 0.16
CA SER A 193 -16.89 -5.93 -0.42
C SER A 193 -17.47 -4.74 -1.20
N LEU A 194 -16.99 -3.53 -0.89
CA LEU A 194 -17.41 -2.29 -1.55
C LEU A 194 -16.49 -1.94 -2.74
N LEU A 195 -15.42 -2.71 -2.97
CA LEU A 195 -14.46 -2.46 -4.04
C LEU A 195 -15.01 -2.94 -5.39
N ARG A 196 -15.48 -1.98 -6.20
CA ARG A 196 -15.92 -2.23 -7.57
C ARG A 196 -14.78 -1.95 -8.54
N TRP A 197 -13.89 -2.91 -8.69
CA TRP A 197 -12.72 -2.79 -9.55
C TRP A 197 -12.33 -4.13 -10.18
N SER A 198 -11.79 -4.09 -11.39
CA SER A 198 -11.22 -5.25 -12.08
C SER A 198 -9.91 -4.84 -12.76
N PRO A 199 -8.90 -5.74 -12.83
CA PRO A 199 -7.65 -5.45 -13.51
C PRO A 199 -7.88 -4.97 -14.95
N PRO A 200 -7.22 -3.87 -15.39
CA PRO A 200 -7.22 -3.47 -16.78
C PRO A 200 -6.70 -4.62 -17.66
N LYS A 201 -7.31 -4.81 -18.83
CA LYS A 201 -6.80 -5.79 -19.80
C LYS A 201 -5.37 -5.39 -20.17
N ARG A 202 -4.39 -6.26 -19.90
CA ARG A 202 -3.02 -6.09 -20.40
C ARG A 202 -3.09 -6.00 -21.92
N GLN A 203 -2.59 -4.92 -22.51
CA GLN A 203 -2.37 -4.89 -23.94
C GLN A 203 -1.26 -5.91 -24.21
N GLN A 204 -1.58 -6.99 -24.93
CA GLN A 204 -0.54 -7.89 -25.41
C GLN A 204 0.34 -7.08 -26.36
N SER A 205 1.53 -6.69 -25.90
CA SER A 205 2.53 -6.14 -26.79
C SER A 205 2.84 -7.19 -27.84
N GLN A 206 2.49 -6.89 -29.10
CA GLN A 206 2.91 -7.69 -30.24
C GLN A 206 4.44 -7.69 -30.23
N ARG A 207 5.05 -8.76 -29.71
CA ARG A 207 6.45 -9.07 -29.96
C ARG A 207 6.57 -9.26 -31.47
N LYS A 208 6.99 -8.21 -32.18
CA LYS A 208 7.52 -8.33 -33.54
C LYS A 208 8.71 -9.29 -33.45
N LYS A 209 8.53 -10.47 -34.03
CA LYS A 209 9.61 -11.42 -34.30
C LYS A 209 10.57 -10.83 -35.33
#